data_AF-A0A7C1V7R6-F1
#
_entry.id   AF-A0A7C1V7R6-F1
#
_cell.length_a   1.000
_cell.length_b   1.000
_cell.length_c   1.000
_cell.angle_alpha   90.00
_cell.angle_beta   90.00
_cell.angle_gamma   90.00
#
_symmetry.space_group_name_H-M   'P 1'
#
loop_
_entity.id
_entity.type
_entity.pdbx_description
1 polymer ?
#
loop_
_entity_poly.entity_id
_entity_poly.type
_entity_poly.pdbx_seq_one_letter_code
_entity_poly.pdbx_strand_id
1 'polypeptide(L)'
;KPYDFLIILSEESASKINPKDIKQDRNTGFLLWDPSTIKKFKALKRLKKVLGIPVQMIAVEKFGNIVFGNSILFGAFTILSRIISEESAIETIKKFVPPMTLDKNLEAFELGKREAQDFAKTIEEGN
;
A
#
# COMPACT_ATOMS: atom_id res chain seq x y z
N LYS A 1 -1.36 -6.16 -20.53
CA LYS A 1 -0.56 -7.14 -19.74
C LYS A 1 -0.98 -6.98 -18.28
N PRO A 2 -1.11 -8.06 -17.49
CA PRO A 2 -1.53 -7.96 -16.08
C PRO A 2 -0.46 -7.28 -15.22
N TYR A 3 -0.89 -6.61 -14.16
CA TYR A 3 -0.05 -5.85 -13.22
C TYR A 3 0.64 -6.77 -12.20
N ASP A 4 1.90 -6.45 -11.87
CA ASP A 4 2.67 -7.09 -10.79
C ASP A 4 2.32 -6.53 -9.41
N PHE A 5 1.93 -5.25 -9.37
CA PHE A 5 1.52 -4.55 -8.16
C PHE A 5 0.46 -3.52 -8.54
N LEU A 6 -0.60 -3.39 -7.74
CA LEU A 6 -1.66 -2.42 -7.97
C LEU A 6 -2.05 -1.73 -6.67
N ILE A 7 -2.31 -0.42 -6.73
CA ILE A 7 -2.85 0.37 -5.62
C ILE A 7 -4.18 0.99 -6.07
N ILE A 8 -5.25 0.79 -5.29
CA ILE A 8 -6.60 1.25 -5.62
C ILE A 8 -7.16 2.07 -4.45
N LEU A 9 -7.39 3.36 -4.68
CA LEU A 9 -7.80 4.32 -3.62
C LEU A 9 -9.19 4.94 -3.88
N SER A 10 -9.91 4.48 -4.91
CA SER A 10 -11.23 5.01 -5.22
C SER A 10 -12.20 3.92 -5.70
N GLU A 11 -13.48 4.11 -5.40
CA GLU A 11 -14.56 3.21 -5.82
C GLU A 11 -14.62 3.09 -7.36
N GLU A 12 -14.40 4.20 -8.07
CA GLU A 12 -14.39 4.22 -9.53
C GLU A 12 -13.31 3.29 -10.09
N SER A 13 -12.09 3.38 -9.56
CA SER A 13 -10.98 2.51 -9.98
C SER A 13 -11.29 1.05 -9.62
N ALA A 14 -11.76 0.79 -8.40
CA ALA A 14 -12.14 -0.55 -7.94
C ALA A 14 -13.19 -1.23 -8.84
N SER A 15 -14.14 -0.44 -9.37
CA SER A 15 -15.21 -0.95 -10.24
C SER A 15 -14.74 -1.45 -11.61
N LYS A 16 -13.57 -0.97 -12.09
CA LYS A 16 -13.01 -1.28 -13.41
C LYS A 16 -12.02 -2.46 -13.38
N ILE A 17 -11.56 -2.86 -12.21
CA ILE A 17 -10.55 -3.92 -12.05
C ILE A 17 -11.18 -5.31 -12.10
N ASN A 18 -10.61 -6.17 -12.95
CA ASN A 18 -10.90 -7.60 -12.97
C ASN A 18 -9.73 -8.40 -12.37
N PRO A 19 -9.98 -9.57 -11.76
CA PRO A 19 -8.90 -10.41 -11.22
C PRO A 19 -7.82 -10.80 -12.24
N LYS A 20 -8.18 -10.94 -13.53
CA LYS A 20 -7.25 -11.23 -14.63
C LYS A 20 -6.28 -10.08 -14.95
N ASP A 21 -6.57 -8.88 -14.45
CA ASP A 21 -5.72 -7.70 -14.67
C ASP A 21 -4.53 -7.69 -13.70
N ILE A 22 -4.49 -8.60 -12.72
CA ILE A 22 -3.45 -8.70 -11.70
C ILE A 22 -2.83 -10.10 -11.78
N LYS A 23 -1.49 -10.20 -11.79
CA LYS A 23 -0.80 -11.49 -11.78
C LYS A 23 -1.11 -12.30 -10.51
N GLN A 24 -0.85 -13.59 -10.52
CA GLN A 24 -1.06 -14.48 -9.37
C GLN A 24 0.17 -15.35 -9.05
N ASP A 25 1.36 -14.97 -9.55
CA ASP A 25 2.60 -15.72 -9.33
C ASP A 25 3.12 -15.51 -7.91
N ARG A 26 4.03 -16.36 -7.42
CA ARG A 26 4.52 -16.33 -6.01
C ARG A 26 5.01 -14.96 -5.53
N ASN A 27 5.72 -14.20 -6.37
CA ASN A 27 6.36 -12.93 -5.98
C ASN A 27 5.69 -11.68 -6.58
N THR A 28 4.54 -11.82 -7.24
CA THR A 28 3.83 -10.73 -7.92
C THR A 28 2.34 -10.77 -7.60
N GLY A 29 1.57 -9.82 -8.10
CA GLY A 29 0.12 -9.80 -7.96
C GLY A 29 -0.41 -9.16 -6.68
N PHE A 30 0.37 -8.29 -6.05
CA PHE A 30 -0.04 -7.60 -4.84
C PHE A 30 -1.03 -6.49 -5.14
N LEU A 31 -2.08 -6.39 -4.32
CA LEU A 31 -3.08 -5.33 -4.39
C LEU A 31 -3.16 -4.61 -3.04
N LEU A 32 -2.84 -3.32 -3.02
CA LEU A 32 -3.18 -2.43 -1.92
C LEU A 32 -4.51 -1.74 -2.23
N TRP A 33 -5.37 -1.61 -1.23
CA TRP A 33 -6.60 -0.85 -1.39
C TRP A 33 -7.00 -0.11 -0.12
N ASP A 34 -7.80 0.94 -0.27
CA ASP A 34 -8.28 1.74 0.86
C ASP A 34 -9.76 1.41 1.21
N PRO A 35 -10.00 0.62 2.28
CA PRO A 35 -11.36 0.29 2.74
C PRO A 35 -12.10 1.48 3.36
N SER A 36 -11.43 2.59 3.71
CA SER A 36 -12.11 3.80 4.20
C SER A 36 -12.83 4.56 3.10
N THR A 37 -12.45 4.34 1.84
CA THR A 37 -13.07 5.00 0.68
C THR A 37 -13.79 4.07 -0.27
N ILE A 38 -13.46 2.78 -0.23
CA ILE A 38 -14.00 1.77 -1.15
C ILE A 38 -15.00 0.88 -0.41
N LYS A 39 -16.27 0.98 -0.77
CA LYS A 39 -17.37 0.19 -0.16
C LYS A 39 -17.60 -1.12 -0.88
N LYS A 40 -17.40 -1.18 -2.21
CA LYS A 40 -17.64 -2.38 -3.01
C LYS A 40 -16.46 -2.67 -3.93
N PHE A 41 -15.71 -3.71 -3.59
CA PHE A 41 -14.62 -4.19 -4.43
C PHE A 41 -14.80 -5.68 -4.75
N LYS A 42 -15.50 -5.96 -5.86
CA LYS A 42 -15.87 -7.34 -6.25
C LYS A 42 -14.66 -8.24 -6.53
N ALA A 43 -13.58 -7.67 -7.08
CA ALA A 43 -12.39 -8.44 -7.48
C ALA A 43 -11.69 -9.10 -6.28
N LEU A 44 -11.78 -8.52 -5.07
CA LEU A 44 -11.08 -9.01 -3.88
C LEU A 44 -11.36 -10.48 -3.58
N LYS A 45 -12.58 -10.96 -3.85
CA LYS A 45 -13.01 -12.35 -3.58
C LYS A 45 -12.17 -13.41 -4.32
N ARG A 46 -11.45 -13.03 -5.38
CA ARG A 46 -10.66 -13.94 -6.23
C ARG A 46 -9.15 -13.67 -6.17
N LEU A 47 -8.72 -12.74 -5.33
CA LEU A 47 -7.33 -12.33 -5.20
C LEU A 47 -6.79 -12.80 -3.84
N LYS A 48 -5.60 -13.40 -3.83
CA LYS A 48 -5.00 -13.92 -2.59
C LYS A 48 -4.13 -12.90 -1.86
N LYS A 49 -3.51 -11.96 -2.59
CA LYS A 49 -2.52 -11.03 -2.06
C LYS A 49 -3.06 -9.61 -2.00
N VAL A 50 -4.10 -9.45 -1.19
CA VAL A 50 -4.79 -8.17 -1.00
C VAL A 50 -4.53 -7.66 0.41
N LEU A 51 -3.97 -6.46 0.51
CA LEU A 51 -3.81 -5.75 1.78
C LEU A 51 -4.69 -4.50 1.76
N GLY A 52 -5.64 -4.43 2.70
CA GLY A 52 -6.49 -3.26 2.91
C GLY A 52 -5.91 -2.38 4.00
N ILE A 53 -5.57 -1.13 3.67
CA ILE A 53 -5.09 -0.15 4.65
C ILE A 53 -6.02 1.06 4.56
N PRO A 54 -6.73 1.48 5.63
CA PRO A 54 -7.61 2.65 5.61
C PRO A 54 -6.77 3.95 5.58
N VAL A 55 -6.00 4.14 4.51
CA VAL A 55 -4.93 5.14 4.40
C VAL A 55 -5.45 6.55 4.61
N GLN A 56 -6.57 6.92 3.98
CA GLN A 56 -7.11 8.28 4.12
C GLN A 56 -7.54 8.58 5.55
N MET A 57 -8.21 7.63 6.21
CA MET A 57 -8.61 7.75 7.61
C MET A 57 -7.39 7.89 8.52
N ILE A 58 -6.42 6.97 8.42
CA ILE A 58 -5.19 6.99 9.23
C ILE A 58 -4.39 8.28 8.99
N ALA A 59 -4.27 8.72 7.74
CA ALA A 59 -3.53 9.92 7.38
C ALA A 59 -4.10 11.18 8.06
N VAL A 60 -5.42 11.32 8.06
CA VAL A 60 -6.10 12.45 8.70
C VAL A 60 -6.05 12.32 10.23
N GLU A 61 -6.43 11.18 10.79
CA GLU A 61 -6.53 11.01 12.24
C GLU A 61 -5.17 11.08 12.95
N LYS A 62 -4.12 10.49 12.36
CA LYS A 62 -2.81 10.41 12.99
C LYS A 62 -1.89 11.58 12.64
N PHE A 63 -1.94 12.07 11.39
CA PHE A 63 -0.97 13.05 10.90
C PHE A 63 -1.58 14.42 10.60
N GLY A 64 -2.92 14.52 10.63
CA GLY A 64 -3.68 15.76 10.44
C GLY A 64 -3.91 16.14 8.99
N ASN A 65 -3.46 15.32 8.02
CA ASN A 65 -3.64 15.62 6.60
C ASN A 65 -3.58 14.35 5.73
N ILE A 66 -4.47 14.26 4.74
CA ILE A 66 -4.53 13.16 3.79
C ILE A 66 -3.23 12.96 2.98
N VAL A 67 -2.42 14.01 2.77
CA VAL A 67 -1.17 13.92 1.98
C VAL A 67 -0.14 12.95 2.56
N PHE A 68 -0.18 12.68 3.88
CA PHE A 68 0.70 11.69 4.52
C PHE A 68 0.37 10.25 4.11
N GLY A 69 -0.82 10.02 3.52
CA GLY A 69 -1.22 8.72 3.00
C GLY A 69 -0.28 8.19 1.92
N ASN A 70 0.37 9.07 1.14
CA ASN A 70 1.35 8.66 0.14
C ASN A 70 2.57 7.97 0.78
N SER A 71 3.03 8.45 1.93
CA SER A 71 4.14 7.86 2.66
C SER A 71 3.75 6.50 3.26
N ILE A 72 2.53 6.36 3.78
CA ILE A 72 1.98 5.07 4.22
C ILE A 72 1.99 4.06 3.06
N LEU A 73 1.45 4.44 1.91
CA LEU A 73 1.42 3.58 0.72
C LEU A 73 2.82 3.24 0.23
N PHE A 74 3.76 4.19 0.29
CA PHE A 74 5.13 3.97 -0.14
C PHE A 74 5.88 2.98 0.78
N GLY A 75 5.64 3.05 2.09
CA GLY A 75 6.16 2.05 3.04
C GLY A 75 5.66 0.65 2.74
N ALA A 76 4.35 0.51 2.53
CA ALA A 76 3.75 -0.78 2.19
C ALA A 76 4.25 -1.32 0.84
N PHE A 77 4.34 -0.45 -0.17
CA PHE A 77 4.87 -0.78 -1.50
C PHE A 77 6.33 -1.25 -1.44
N THR A 78 7.17 -0.58 -0.65
CA THR A 78 8.60 -0.91 -0.52
C THR A 78 8.79 -2.36 -0.07
N ILE A 79 8.06 -2.78 0.97
CA ILE A 79 8.16 -4.14 1.54
C ILE A 79 7.60 -5.21 0.60
N LEU A 80 6.39 -4.97 0.07
CA LEU A 80 5.69 -5.99 -0.70
C LEU A 80 6.27 -6.15 -2.11
N SER A 81 6.69 -5.05 -2.75
CA SER A 81 7.27 -5.12 -4.09
C SER A 81 8.69 -5.69 -4.09
N ARG A 82 9.48 -5.42 -3.04
CA ARG A 82 10.91 -5.75 -2.95
C ARG A 82 11.74 -5.19 -4.11
N ILE A 83 11.25 -4.13 -4.77
CA ILE A 83 11.94 -3.47 -5.90
C ILE A 83 12.91 -2.38 -5.41
N ILE A 84 12.66 -1.82 -4.23
CA ILE A 84 13.42 -0.72 -3.64
C ILE A 84 13.89 -1.18 -2.25
N SER A 85 15.15 -0.91 -1.88
CA SER A 85 15.62 -1.17 -0.52
C SER A 85 15.01 -0.17 0.48
N GLU A 86 14.85 -0.57 1.74
CA GLU A 86 14.30 0.32 2.77
C GLU A 86 15.13 1.59 2.93
N GLU A 87 16.46 1.48 2.87
CA GLU A 87 17.38 2.61 2.95
C GLU A 87 17.17 3.57 1.78
N SER A 88 17.03 3.05 0.56
CA SER A 88 16.80 3.86 -0.64
C SER A 88 15.45 4.58 -0.59
N ALA A 89 14.42 3.93 -0.04
CA ALA A 89 13.12 4.53 0.17
C ALA A 89 13.17 5.66 1.22
N ILE A 90 13.85 5.44 2.35
CA ILE A 90 14.03 6.46 3.40
C ILE A 90 14.81 7.67 2.88
N GLU A 91 15.91 7.45 2.15
CA GLU A 91 16.68 8.55 1.56
C GLU A 91 15.88 9.34 0.52
N THR A 92 15.00 8.66 -0.22
CA THR A 92 14.06 9.31 -1.14
C THR A 92 13.10 10.25 -0.37
N ILE A 93 12.55 9.80 0.76
CA ILE A 93 11.68 10.64 1.60
C ILE A 93 12.44 11.87 2.10
N LYS A 94 13.64 11.69 2.66
CA LYS A 94 14.48 12.80 3.16
C LYS A 94 14.82 13.81 2.08
N LYS A 95 14.99 13.36 0.82
CA LYS A 95 15.36 14.21 -0.31
C LYS A 95 14.19 15.03 -0.86
N PHE A 96 12.99 14.46 -0.91
CA PHE A 96 11.86 15.06 -1.64
C PHE A 96 10.76 15.65 -0.75
N VAL A 97 10.72 15.27 0.54
CA VAL A 97 9.74 15.82 1.48
C VAL A 97 10.27 17.10 2.14
N PRO A 98 9.42 18.14 2.34
CA PRO A 98 9.81 19.33 3.07
C PRO A 98 10.33 19.03 4.49
N PRO A 99 11.41 19.68 4.97
CA PRO A 99 11.98 19.42 6.29
C PRO A 99 10.97 19.49 7.44
N MET A 100 10.03 20.45 7.38
CA MET A 100 9.02 20.66 8.42
C MET A 100 8.04 19.48 8.57
N THR A 101 7.87 18.65 7.55
CA THR A 101 6.97 17.49 7.56
C THR A 101 7.71 16.17 7.47
N LEU A 102 9.05 16.18 7.52
CA LEU A 102 9.89 15.00 7.34
C LEU A 102 9.59 13.93 8.39
N ASP A 103 9.57 14.28 9.67
CA ASP A 103 9.36 13.32 10.76
C ASP A 103 8.02 12.60 10.63
N LYS A 104 6.95 13.35 10.31
CA LYS A 104 5.62 12.77 10.07
C LYS A 104 5.59 11.85 8.85
N ASN A 105 6.32 12.18 7.78
CA ASN A 105 6.41 11.33 6.60
C ASN A 105 7.20 10.04 6.88
N LEU A 106 8.28 10.11 7.66
CA LEU A 106 9.04 8.94 8.08
C LEU A 106 8.20 8.04 8.99
N GLU A 107 7.44 8.61 9.93
CA GLU A 107 6.53 7.84 10.77
C GLU A 107 5.38 7.21 9.97
N ALA A 108 4.81 7.94 9.00
CA ALA A 108 3.79 7.43 8.09
C ALA A 108 4.32 6.28 7.22
N PHE A 109 5.53 6.42 6.68
CA PHE A 109 6.23 5.35 5.96
C PHE A 109 6.37 4.11 6.84
N GLU A 110 6.79 4.29 8.09
CA GLU A 110 7.05 3.18 8.98
C GLU A 110 5.78 2.45 9.43
N LEU A 111 4.67 3.15 9.53
CA LEU A 111 3.35 2.55 9.69
C LEU A 111 3.01 1.66 8.50
N GLY A 112 3.11 2.18 7.28
CA GLY A 112 2.84 1.40 6.07
C GLY A 112 3.76 0.19 5.91
N LYS A 113 5.02 0.34 6.31
CA LYS A 113 6.02 -0.74 6.35
C LYS A 113 5.56 -1.88 7.24
N ARG A 114 5.12 -1.56 8.46
CA ARG A 114 4.65 -2.55 9.45
C ARG A 114 3.44 -3.33 8.95
N GLU A 115 2.42 -2.64 8.44
CA GLU A 115 1.22 -3.26 7.86
C GLU A 115 1.59 -4.28 6.77
N ALA A 116 2.53 -3.90 5.89
CA ALA A 116 3.01 -4.80 4.83
C ALA A 116 3.84 -5.99 5.36
N GLN A 117 4.67 -5.80 6.38
CA GLN A 117 5.45 -6.88 6.98
C GLN A 117 4.54 -7.91 7.65
N ASP A 118 3.54 -7.45 8.41
CA ASP A 118 2.60 -8.34 9.08
C ASP A 118 1.73 -9.08 8.07
N PHE A 119 1.29 -8.39 7.02
CA PHE A 119 0.62 -9.02 5.89
C PHE A 119 1.49 -10.08 5.19
N ALA A 120 2.76 -9.79 4.92
CA ALA A 120 3.67 -10.73 4.27
C ALA A 120 3.83 -12.03 5.09
N LYS A 121 3.94 -11.92 6.42
CA LYS A 121 3.96 -13.09 7.32
C LYS A 121 2.69 -13.92 7.19
N THR A 122 1.51 -13.28 7.14
CA THR A 122 0.24 -14.01 7.00
C THR A 122 0.13 -14.79 5.68
N ILE A 123 0.76 -14.30 4.60
CA ILE A 123 0.83 -15.02 3.33
C ILE A 123 1.79 -16.20 3.45
N GLU A 124 2.93 -16.03 4.12
CA GLU A 124 3.93 -17.08 4.30
C GLU A 124 3.43 -18.22 5.19
N GLU A 125 2.67 -17.92 6.25
CA GLU A 125 2.07 -18.90 7.17
C GLU A 125 0.84 -19.63 6.60
N GLY A 126 0.14 -19.00 5.65
CA GLY A 126 -1.06 -19.56 5.00
C GLY A 126 -0.78 -20.41 3.75
N ASN A 127 0.48 -20.58 3.35
CA ASN A 127 0.92 -21.45 2.24
C ASN A 127 1.56 -22.74 2.76
#